data_AF-A0A932WJU2-F1
#
_entry.id   AF-A0A932WJU2-F1
#
_cell.length_a   1.000
_cell.length_b   1.000
_cell.length_c   1.000
_cell.angle_alpha   90.00
_cell.angle_beta   90.00
_cell.angle_gamma   90.00
#
_symmetry.space_group_name_H-M   'P 1'
#
loop_
_entity.id
_entity.type
_entity.pdbx_description
1 polymer ?
#
loop_
_entity_poly.entity_id
_entity_poly.type
_entity_poly.pdbx_seq_one_letter_code
_entity_poly.pdbx_strand_id
1 'polypeptide(L)'
;MSVIHVRTDAALKKKAQKMLKQMGLDLSSAVNLYLRQIVVTGGIPFEIRTVNGFTPAQERRMLKEAAWAKKHGKRYNSADELFQDILGKNWREENRKRVLAYKKAYG
;
A
#
# COMPACT_ATOMS: atom_id res chain seq x y z
N MET A 1 -4.33 -32.00 22.09
CA MET A 1 -4.76 -30.58 22.06
C MET A 1 -3.62 -29.76 22.65
N SER A 2 -3.15 -28.72 21.96
CA SER A 2 -2.09 -27.83 22.47
C SER A 2 -2.70 -26.48 22.84
N VAL A 3 -2.21 -25.86 23.91
CA VAL A 3 -2.68 -24.55 24.40
C VAL A 3 -1.66 -23.48 24.00
N ILE A 4 -2.15 -22.34 23.51
CA ILE A 4 -1.32 -21.17 23.17
C ILE A 4 -1.75 -20.00 24.06
N HIS A 5 -0.80 -19.45 24.81
CA HIS A 5 -1.01 -18.22 25.59
C HIS A 5 -0.48 -17.02 24.82
N VAL A 6 -1.36 -16.05 24.53
CA VAL A 6 -1.01 -14.82 23.80
C VAL A 6 -1.37 -13.60 24.65
N ARG A 7 -0.39 -12.72 24.88
CA ARG A 7 -0.62 -11.42 25.51
C ARG A 7 -1.13 -10.42 24.47
N THR A 8 -2.19 -9.71 24.80
CA THR A 8 -2.80 -8.71 23.91
C THR A 8 -3.52 -7.64 24.72
N ASP A 9 -3.84 -6.52 24.07
CA ASP A 9 -4.64 -5.45 24.66
C ASP A 9 -6.12 -5.87 24.82
N ALA A 10 -6.73 -5.44 25.93
CA ALA A 10 -8.11 -5.81 26.26
C ALA A 10 -9.13 -5.20 25.29
N ALA A 11 -8.91 -3.96 24.83
CA ALA A 11 -9.80 -3.32 23.87
C ALA A 11 -9.68 -3.96 22.48
N LEU A 12 -8.45 -4.29 22.06
CA LEU A 12 -8.18 -5.02 20.83
C LEU A 12 -8.88 -6.39 20.83
N LYS A 13 -8.75 -7.17 21.91
CA LYS A 13 -9.41 -8.47 22.06
C LYS A 13 -10.93 -8.34 21.93
N LYS A 14 -11.55 -7.39 22.62
CA LYS A 14 -13.01 -7.17 22.55
C LYS A 14 -13.46 -6.79 21.14
N LYS A 15 -12.72 -5.91 20.45
CA LYS A 15 -13.04 -5.50 19.07
C LYS A 15 -12.93 -6.67 18.10
N ALA A 16 -11.84 -7.45 18.19
CA ALA A 16 -11.65 -8.65 17.36
C ALA A 16 -12.76 -9.68 17.59
N GLN A 17 -13.12 -9.97 18.85
CA GLN A 17 -14.20 -10.90 19.18
C GLN A 17 -15.55 -10.46 18.60
N LYS A 18 -15.87 -9.15 18.65
CA LYS A 18 -17.11 -8.63 18.07
C LYS A 18 -17.15 -8.84 16.55
N MET A 19 -16.06 -8.53 15.85
CA MET A 19 -15.99 -8.70 14.38
C MET A 19 -16.05 -10.18 13.99
N LEU A 20 -15.31 -11.04 14.66
CA LEU A 20 -15.32 -12.48 14.39
C LEU A 20 -16.69 -13.11 14.62
N LYS A 21 -17.40 -12.70 15.68
CA LYS A 21 -18.78 -13.15 15.94
C LYS A 21 -19.73 -12.79 14.81
N GLN A 22 -19.59 -11.62 14.19
CA GLN A 22 -20.38 -11.24 13.02
C GLN A 22 -20.13 -12.16 11.82
N MET A 23 -18.96 -12.80 11.77
CA MET A 23 -18.58 -13.79 10.75
C MET A 23 -18.86 -15.23 11.17
N GLY A 24 -19.51 -15.46 12.32
CA GLY A 24 -19.79 -16.80 12.84
C GLY A 24 -18.56 -17.54 13.41
N LEU A 25 -17.49 -16.80 13.74
CA LEU A 25 -16.24 -17.36 14.25
C LEU A 25 -16.00 -16.95 15.72
N ASP A 26 -15.41 -17.85 16.49
CA ASP A 26 -14.79 -17.49 17.76
C ASP A 26 -13.31 -17.14 17.59
N LEU A 27 -12.70 -16.60 18.65
CA LEU A 27 -11.31 -16.16 18.61
C LEU A 27 -10.35 -17.33 18.37
N SER A 28 -10.62 -18.50 18.94
CA SER A 28 -9.79 -19.70 18.82
C SER A 28 -9.77 -20.24 17.39
N SER A 29 -10.93 -20.26 16.74
CA SER A 29 -11.10 -20.67 15.34
C SER A 29 -10.37 -19.73 14.40
N ALA A 30 -10.45 -18.41 14.65
CA ALA A 30 -9.71 -17.42 13.87
C ALA A 30 -8.19 -17.56 14.01
N VAL A 31 -7.69 -17.80 15.24
CA VAL A 31 -6.26 -18.06 15.48
C VAL A 31 -5.81 -19.34 14.78
N ASN A 32 -6.60 -20.42 14.86
CA ASN A 32 -6.29 -21.67 14.17
C ASN A 32 -6.29 -21.50 12.65
N LEU A 33 -7.23 -20.71 12.10
CA LEU A 33 -7.27 -20.39 10.67
C LEU A 33 -6.03 -19.61 10.24
N TYR A 34 -5.60 -18.62 11.03
CA TYR A 34 -4.38 -17.86 10.79
C TYR A 34 -3.14 -18.76 10.77
N LEU A 35 -3.00 -19.67 11.74
CA LEU A 35 -1.89 -20.63 11.80
C LEU A 35 -1.87 -21.57 10.60
N ARG A 36 -3.04 -22.09 10.19
CA ARG A 36 -3.15 -22.91 8.98
C ARG A 36 -2.73 -22.13 7.74
N GLN A 37 -3.14 -20.88 7.64
CA GLN A 37 -2.79 -20.04 6.51
C GLN A 37 -1.27 -19.81 6.45
N ILE A 38 -0.59 -19.60 7.58
CA ILE A 38 0.87 -19.52 7.61
C ILE A 38 1.53 -20.77 7.01
N VAL A 39 1.04 -21.96 7.37
CA VAL A 39 1.56 -23.23 6.85
C VAL A 39 1.33 -23.33 5.34
N VAL A 40 0.15 -22.95 4.86
CA VAL A 40 -0.20 -22.98 3.43
C VAL A 40 0.63 -21.99 2.62
N THR A 41 0.82 -20.77 3.11
CA THR A 41 1.55 -19.72 2.39
C THR A 41 3.06 -19.79 2.59
N GLY A 42 3.56 -20.63 3.51
CA GLY A 42 4.98 -20.68 3.88
C GLY A 42 5.49 -19.37 4.50
N GLY A 43 4.61 -18.58 5.13
CA GLY A 43 4.94 -17.22 5.57
C GLY A 43 3.74 -16.48 6.18
N ILE A 44 3.92 -15.21 6.53
CA ILE A 44 2.84 -14.38 7.09
C ILE A 44 1.78 -14.13 6.02
N PRO A 45 0.49 -14.46 6.28
CA PRO A 45 -0.56 -14.48 5.26
C PRO A 45 -1.25 -13.12 5.08
N PHE A 46 -0.47 -12.05 5.13
CA PHE A 46 -0.89 -10.71 4.78
C PHE A 46 0.34 -9.94 4.28
N GLU A 47 0.13 -9.00 3.37
CA GLU A 47 1.22 -8.18 2.87
C GLU A 47 1.72 -7.23 3.96
N ILE A 48 3.01 -7.33 4.28
CA ILE A 48 3.67 -6.34 5.12
C ILE A 48 3.87 -5.09 4.26
N ARG A 49 3.16 -4.03 4.63
CA ARG A 49 3.24 -2.73 3.97
C ARG A 49 3.86 -1.71 4.90
N THR A 50 4.53 -0.73 4.33
CA THR A 50 5.07 0.41 5.07
C THR A 50 3.99 1.48 5.25
N VAL A 51 4.30 2.54 5.98
CA VAL A 51 3.36 3.67 6.19
C VAL A 51 2.91 4.29 4.87
N ASN A 52 3.71 4.16 3.82
CA ASN A 52 3.44 4.66 2.47
C ASN A 52 2.68 3.64 1.59
N GLY A 53 2.26 2.51 2.16
CA GLY A 53 1.46 1.49 1.47
C GLY A 53 2.24 0.56 0.54
N PHE A 54 3.56 0.73 0.43
CA PHE A 54 4.45 -0.11 -0.38
C PHE A 54 4.93 -1.33 0.39
N THR A 55 5.36 -2.36 -0.34
CA THR A 55 6.19 -3.39 0.29
C THR A 55 7.55 -2.80 0.71
N PRO A 56 8.19 -3.30 1.77
CA PRO A 56 9.53 -2.84 2.17
C PRO A 56 10.56 -2.90 1.04
N ALA A 57 10.44 -3.89 0.14
CA ALA A 57 11.31 -4.03 -1.01
C ALA A 57 11.08 -2.90 -2.05
N GLN A 58 9.81 -2.60 -2.36
CA GLN A 58 9.46 -1.49 -3.25
C GLN A 58 9.93 -0.15 -2.70
N GLU A 59 9.67 0.14 -1.42
CA GLU A 59 10.09 1.40 -0.82
C GLU A 59 11.62 1.55 -0.81
N ARG A 60 12.36 0.48 -0.47
CA ARG A 60 13.83 0.49 -0.56
C ARG A 60 14.31 0.79 -1.97
N ARG A 61 13.65 0.22 -2.99
CA ARG A 61 14.00 0.48 -4.39
C ARG A 61 13.73 1.94 -4.77
N MET A 62 12.56 2.48 -4.42
CA MET A 62 12.22 3.88 -4.67
C MET A 62 13.20 4.85 -3.99
N LEU A 63 13.56 4.60 -2.73
CA LEU A 63 14.54 5.41 -2.01
C LEU A 63 15.93 5.34 -2.66
N LYS A 64 16.34 4.16 -3.13
CA LYS A 64 17.61 3.97 -3.85
C LYS A 64 17.62 4.73 -5.18
N GLU A 65 16.55 4.63 -5.96
CA GLU A 65 16.39 5.35 -7.23
C GLU A 65 16.37 6.86 -7.03
N ALA A 66 15.63 7.36 -6.03
CA ALA A 66 15.61 8.77 -5.67
C ALA A 66 16.98 9.28 -5.22
N ALA A 67 17.71 8.51 -4.40
CA ALA A 67 19.07 8.86 -3.97
C ALA A 67 20.05 8.89 -5.15
N TRP A 68 19.92 7.95 -6.09
CA TRP A 68 20.74 7.92 -7.30
C TRP A 68 20.42 9.11 -8.21
N ALA A 69 19.14 9.38 -8.48
CA ALA A 69 18.69 10.49 -9.32
C ALA A 69 19.06 11.86 -8.71
N LYS A 70 19.06 11.98 -7.37
CA LYS A 70 19.53 13.21 -6.71
C LYS A 70 21.01 13.50 -7.01
N LYS A 71 21.83 12.46 -7.22
CA LYS A 71 23.28 12.58 -7.50
C LYS A 71 23.60 12.64 -8.99
N HIS A 72 22.88 11.90 -9.82
CA HIS A 72 23.22 11.68 -11.24
C HIS A 72 22.11 12.07 -12.22
N GLY A 73 20.93 12.43 -11.71
CA GLY A 73 19.77 12.74 -12.55
C GLY A 73 19.92 14.07 -13.28
N LYS A 74 19.29 14.13 -14.46
CA LYS A 74 19.15 15.36 -15.23
C LYS A 74 18.44 16.42 -14.37
N ARG A 75 19.03 17.61 -14.31
CA ARG A 75 18.44 18.77 -13.62
C ARG A 75 17.78 19.66 -14.67
N TYR A 76 16.66 20.25 -14.31
CA TYR A 76 15.90 21.15 -15.18
C TYR A 76 15.85 22.52 -14.51
N ASN A 77 15.85 23.58 -15.31
CA ASN A 77 15.84 24.95 -14.81
C ASN A 77 14.42 25.47 -14.53
N SER A 78 13.40 24.75 -15.00
CA SER A 78 12.00 25.07 -14.74
C SER A 78 11.14 23.81 -14.67
N ALA A 79 9.99 23.94 -13.99
CA ALA A 79 8.98 22.87 -14.00
C ALA A 79 8.47 22.59 -15.41
N ASP A 80 8.42 23.60 -16.29
CA ASP A 80 7.93 23.41 -17.66
C ASP A 80 8.88 22.53 -18.49
N GLU A 81 10.18 22.76 -18.36
CA GLU A 81 11.21 21.93 -19.03
C GLU A 81 11.16 20.47 -18.55
N LEU A 82 11.00 20.25 -17.24
CA LEU A 82 10.81 18.93 -16.65
C LEU A 82 9.59 18.23 -17.24
N PHE A 83 8.43 18.90 -17.26
CA PHE A 83 7.20 18.30 -17.78
C PHE A 83 7.26 18.07 -19.29
N GLN A 84 7.91 18.94 -20.06
CA GLN A 84 8.10 18.73 -21.50
C GLN A 84 8.98 17.49 -21.79
N ASP A 85 9.99 17.22 -20.96
CA ASP A 85 10.88 16.06 -21.10
C ASP A 85 10.16 14.74 -20.74
N ILE A 86 9.33 14.74 -19.69
CA ILE A 86 8.59 13.53 -19.22
C ILE A 86 7.34 13.26 -20.06
N LEU A 87 6.57 14.29 -20.39
CA LEU A 87 5.22 14.17 -20.97
C LEU A 87 5.14 14.65 -22.43
N GLY A 88 6.25 15.14 -22.99
CA GLY A 88 6.30 15.69 -24.34
C GLY A 88 5.89 17.16 -24.43
N LYS A 89 6.23 17.80 -25.56
CA LYS A 89 6.03 19.26 -25.77
C LYS A 89 4.56 19.70 -25.70
N ASN A 90 3.62 18.83 -26.05
CA ASN A 90 2.19 19.16 -26.14
C ASN A 90 1.41 18.89 -24.84
N TRP A 91 2.09 18.54 -23.73
CA TRP A 91 1.43 18.06 -22.52
C TRP A 91 0.40 19.04 -21.93
N ARG A 92 0.63 20.36 -22.04
CA ARG A 92 -0.27 21.38 -21.51
C ARG A 92 -1.64 21.34 -22.18
N GLU A 93 -1.66 21.19 -23.50
CA GLU A 93 -2.89 21.15 -24.29
C GLU A 93 -3.64 19.85 -24.08
N GLU A 94 -2.92 18.74 -24.03
CA GLU A 94 -3.49 17.42 -23.80
C GLU A 94 -4.11 17.32 -22.40
N ASN A 95 -3.41 17.81 -21.37
CA ASN A 95 -3.93 17.83 -20.01
C ASN A 95 -5.15 18.75 -19.88
N ARG A 96 -5.14 19.92 -20.54
CA ARG A 96 -6.31 20.82 -20.59
C ARG A 96 -7.53 20.11 -21.17
N LYS A 97 -7.39 19.45 -22.33
CA LYS A 97 -8.47 18.66 -22.95
C LYS A 97 -8.97 17.57 -22.01
N ARG A 98 -8.07 16.86 -21.33
CA ARG A 98 -8.39 15.78 -20.40
C ARG A 98 -9.19 16.26 -19.19
N VAL A 99 -8.79 17.38 -18.58
CA VAL A 99 -9.51 17.98 -17.43
C VAL A 99 -10.89 18.48 -17.84
N LEU A 100 -11.02 19.11 -19.02
CA LEU A 100 -12.31 19.54 -19.57
C LEU A 100 -13.25 18.37 -19.83
N ALA A 101 -12.75 17.28 -20.41
CA ALA A 101 -13.52 16.06 -20.62
C ALA A 101 -14.00 15.44 -19.28
N TYR A 102 -13.13 15.39 -18.27
CA TYR A 102 -13.48 14.90 -16.94
C TYR A 102 -14.60 15.74 -16.29
N LYS A 103 -14.47 17.07 -16.31
CA LYS A 103 -15.50 17.97 -15.77
C LYS A 103 -16.84 17.83 -16.49
N LYS A 104 -16.85 17.56 -17.80
CA LYS A 104 -18.08 17.33 -18.57
C LYS A 104 -18.74 15.98 -18.25
N ALA A 105 -17.95 14.97 -17.89
CA ALA A 105 -18.44 13.61 -17.62
C ALA A 105 -18.91 13.39 -16.17
N TYR A 106 -18.38 14.17 -15.22
CA TYR A 106 -18.60 13.96 -13.78
C TYR A 106 -19.04 15.22 -13.02
N GLY A 107 -19.27 16.34 -13.71
CA GLY A 107 -19.87 17.56 -13.16
C GLY A 107 -21.28 17.72 -13.70
#